data_AF-A0AA39HNL4-F1
#
_entry.id   AF-A0AA39HNL4-F1
#
_cell.length_a   1.000
_cell.length_b   1.000
_cell.length_c   1.000
_cell.angle_alpha   90.00
_cell.angle_beta   90.00
_cell.angle_gamma   90.00
#
_symmetry.space_group_name_H-M   'P 1'
#
loop_
_entity.id
_entity.type
_entity.pdbx_description
1 polymer ?
#
loop_
_entity_poly.entity_id
_entity_poly.type
_entity_poly.pdbx_seq_one_letter_code
_entity_poly.pdbx_strand_id
1 'polypeptide(L)'
;MSLEIQQQSPQSLIINKPTMPPTINLIMGPVYLFISGFSLIINITVLSLMTGDPKYRSGSYRIIKNICVSCIIQLVPYFIGGFMTLTDNTFNYYLDRIIGATVESGWFLYISLFLTLAVDRLLVFVRIVSPTNAHKVTWTMLICCWIFWLCAFIILLIPCFGYTYNGVTGHFVWIHIECELAYGMMDTEMYLDFVFFFIDLIIYVIVFVYLIKRKFVLTQTSSSYFVEIRILIVALISFFYESIFIIWCFWIPGFLPNPRDMDIIASCLWMGDSGLFATVTLLINASLRDKLKGCFFKTKVTTVEVTQSTSRITGHTIQRT
;
A
#
# COMPACT_ATOMS: atom_id res chain seq x y z
N MET A 1 1.61 -44.27 22.23
CA MET A 1 0.45 -44.29 21.32
C MET A 1 0.76 -43.31 20.20
N SER A 2 1.51 -43.81 19.21
CA SER A 2 2.04 -43.07 18.07
C SER A 2 0.92 -42.91 17.04
N LEU A 3 0.40 -41.68 16.92
CA LEU A 3 -0.50 -41.31 15.83
C LEU A 3 0.31 -41.28 14.53
N GLU A 4 0.32 -42.38 13.79
CA GLU A 4 0.64 -42.37 12.37
C GLU A 4 -0.42 -41.54 11.67
N ILE A 5 -0.12 -40.25 11.47
CA ILE A 5 -0.83 -39.41 10.52
C ILE A 5 -0.55 -40.00 9.15
N GLN A 6 -1.47 -40.83 8.64
CA GLN A 6 -1.46 -41.23 7.24
C GLN A 6 -1.55 -39.95 6.41
N GLN A 7 -0.40 -39.53 5.90
CA GLN A 7 -0.25 -38.47 4.91
C GLN A 7 -0.89 -38.97 3.62
N GLN A 8 -2.23 -38.91 3.55
CA GLN A 8 -2.98 -39.19 2.34
C GLN A 8 -2.41 -38.28 1.26
N SER A 9 -1.88 -38.91 0.21
CA SER A 9 -1.42 -38.21 -0.99
C SER A 9 -2.52 -37.22 -1.42
N PRO A 10 -2.21 -35.91 -1.57
CA PRO A 10 -3.16 -34.88 -1.96
C PRO A 10 -3.92 -35.17 -3.28
N GLN A 11 -3.50 -36.18 -4.04
CA GLN A 11 -4.05 -36.51 -5.34
C GLN A 11 -5.39 -37.26 -5.29
N SER A 12 -5.76 -37.95 -4.20
CA SER A 12 -6.98 -38.78 -4.18
C SER A 12 -8.26 -38.02 -3.84
N LEU A 13 -8.18 -36.77 -3.38
CA LEU A 13 -9.35 -35.95 -3.01
C LEU A 13 -9.87 -35.05 -4.15
N ILE A 14 -9.36 -35.24 -5.38
CA ILE A 14 -9.63 -34.39 -6.54
C ILE A 14 -10.92 -34.81 -7.30
N ILE A 15 -11.48 -35.99 -7.04
CA ILE A 15 -12.36 -36.65 -8.04
C ILE A 15 -13.80 -36.09 -8.13
N ASN A 16 -14.32 -35.29 -7.18
CA ASN A 16 -15.70 -34.75 -7.28
C ASN A 16 -15.87 -33.34 -6.68
N LYS A 17 -14.98 -32.39 -6.99
CA LYS A 17 -15.31 -30.96 -6.71
C LYS A 17 -16.24 -30.45 -7.82
N PRO A 18 -17.42 -29.89 -7.48
CA PRO A 18 -18.30 -29.31 -8.48
C PRO A 18 -17.57 -28.18 -9.19
N THR A 19 -17.32 -28.38 -10.49
CA THR A 19 -16.72 -27.34 -11.33
C THR A 19 -17.69 -26.17 -11.43
N MET A 20 -17.21 -24.99 -11.09
CA MET A 20 -18.02 -23.78 -11.15
C MET A 20 -18.48 -23.49 -12.58
N PRO A 21 -19.60 -22.74 -12.74
CA PRO A 21 -19.97 -22.25 -14.05
C PRO A 21 -18.82 -21.38 -14.56
N PRO A 22 -18.27 -21.66 -15.75
CA PRO A 22 -17.16 -20.90 -16.33
C PRO A 22 -17.48 -19.39 -16.49
N THR A 23 -18.74 -19.00 -16.33
CA THR A 23 -19.24 -17.63 -16.36
C THR A 23 -18.67 -16.74 -15.25
N ILE A 24 -18.52 -17.23 -14.01
CA ILE A 24 -18.06 -16.37 -12.91
C ILE A 24 -16.58 -16.01 -13.09
N ASN A 25 -15.74 -16.98 -13.46
CA ASN A 25 -14.33 -16.77 -13.76
C ASN A 25 -14.12 -15.73 -14.87
N LEU A 26 -14.95 -15.80 -15.92
CA LEU A 26 -14.92 -14.88 -17.06
C LEU A 26 -15.28 -13.44 -16.67
N ILE A 27 -16.04 -13.24 -15.59
CA ILE A 27 -16.40 -11.92 -15.08
C ILE A 27 -15.35 -11.43 -14.07
N MET A 28 -15.00 -12.27 -13.09
CA MET A 28 -14.13 -11.87 -11.99
C MET A 28 -12.68 -11.67 -12.40
N GLY A 29 -12.17 -12.48 -13.33
CA GLY A 29 -10.79 -12.34 -13.83
C GLY A 29 -10.53 -10.94 -14.43
N PRO A 30 -11.34 -10.46 -15.39
CA PRO A 30 -11.20 -9.11 -15.93
C PRO A 30 -11.40 -8.00 -14.88
N VAL A 31 -12.31 -8.17 -13.92
CA VAL A 31 -12.51 -7.22 -12.82
C VAL A 31 -11.24 -7.11 -11.98
N TYR A 32 -10.64 -8.23 -11.59
CA TYR A 32 -9.41 -8.26 -10.81
C TYR A 32 -8.24 -7.65 -11.58
N LEU A 33 -8.07 -8.02 -12.85
CA LEU A 33 -7.05 -7.46 -13.73
C LEU A 33 -7.19 -5.94 -13.89
N PHE A 34 -8.42 -5.45 -14.02
CA PHE A 34 -8.69 -4.03 -14.15
C PHE A 34 -8.38 -3.27 -12.86
N ILE A 35 -8.91 -3.70 -11.72
CA ILE A 35 -8.71 -3.02 -10.43
C ILE A 35 -7.22 -3.04 -10.07
N SER A 36 -6.59 -4.21 -10.07
CA SER A 36 -5.18 -4.35 -9.69
C SER A 36 -4.25 -3.63 -10.67
N GLY A 37 -4.47 -3.77 -11.98
CA GLY A 37 -3.67 -3.13 -13.01
C GLY A 37 -3.77 -1.60 -12.97
N PHE A 38 -4.98 -1.05 -12.80
CA PHE A 38 -5.20 0.38 -12.66
C PHE A 38 -4.52 0.93 -11.41
N SER A 39 -4.74 0.30 -10.25
CA SER A 39 -4.10 0.66 -8.99
C SER A 39 -2.56 0.58 -9.06
N LEU A 40 -2.03 -0.43 -9.77
CA LEU A 40 -0.60 -0.60 -9.97
C LEU A 40 0.00 0.56 -10.78
N ILE A 41 -0.65 0.94 -11.89
CA ILE A 41 -0.23 2.08 -12.72
C ILE A 41 -0.22 3.38 -11.92
N ILE A 42 -1.25 3.63 -11.10
CA ILE A 42 -1.32 4.82 -10.24
C ILE A 42 -0.16 4.84 -9.24
N ASN A 43 0.07 3.73 -8.53
CA ASN A 43 1.14 3.64 -7.54
C ASN A 43 2.52 3.88 -8.17
N ILE A 44 2.80 3.22 -9.30
CA ILE A 44 4.06 3.42 -10.06
C ILE A 44 4.20 4.88 -10.47
N THR A 45 3.14 5.48 -11.02
CA THR A 45 3.14 6.88 -11.47
C THR A 45 3.44 7.84 -10.32
N VAL A 46 2.75 7.69 -9.19
CA VAL A 46 2.96 8.52 -7.99
C VAL A 46 4.40 8.34 -7.48
N LEU A 47 4.88 7.11 -7.39
CA LEU A 47 6.24 6.80 -6.94
C LEU A 47 7.30 7.43 -7.86
N SER A 48 7.15 7.33 -9.18
CA SER A 48 8.05 7.92 -10.16
C SER A 48 8.07 9.46 -10.06
N LEU A 49 6.89 10.10 -9.98
CA LEU A 49 6.79 11.56 -9.82
C LEU A 49 7.43 12.05 -8.52
N MET A 50 7.27 11.30 -7.43
CA MET A 50 7.85 11.65 -6.14
C MET A 50 9.36 11.41 -6.08
N THR A 51 9.88 10.43 -6.83
CA THR A 51 11.31 10.12 -6.85
C THR A 51 12.09 11.10 -7.72
N GLY A 52 11.48 11.56 -8.82
CA GLY A 52 12.13 12.48 -9.76
C GLY A 52 12.29 13.93 -9.27
N ASP A 53 11.52 14.37 -8.27
CA ASP A 53 11.56 15.77 -7.83
C ASP A 53 12.13 15.98 -6.41
N PRO A 54 13.12 16.87 -6.24
CA PRO A 54 13.76 17.13 -4.96
C PRO A 54 12.83 17.68 -3.86
N LYS A 55 11.69 18.29 -4.23
CA LYS A 55 10.66 18.78 -3.29
C LYS A 55 10.06 17.66 -2.44
N TYR A 56 10.10 16.42 -2.93
CA TYR A 56 9.55 15.25 -2.24
C TYR A 56 10.64 14.42 -1.51
N ARG A 57 11.70 15.09 -1.02
CA ARG A 57 12.78 14.47 -0.23
C ARG A 57 12.62 14.54 1.29
N SER A 58 11.52 15.12 1.79
CA SER A 58 11.23 15.16 3.24
C SER A 58 11.08 13.75 3.83
N GLY A 59 11.21 13.63 5.16
CA GLY A 59 11.00 12.36 5.89
C GLY A 59 9.64 11.71 5.59
N SER A 60 8.56 12.48 5.62
CA SER A 60 7.19 11.95 5.41
C SER A 60 6.98 11.42 4.00
N TYR A 61 7.41 12.19 2.98
CA TYR A 61 7.42 11.70 1.60
C TYR A 61 8.30 10.46 1.39
N ARG A 62 9.33 10.24 2.21
CA ARG A 62 10.09 8.98 2.18
C ARG A 62 9.24 7.80 2.67
N ILE A 63 8.48 7.98 3.75
CA ILE A 63 7.55 6.93 4.23
C ILE A 63 6.48 6.65 3.17
N ILE A 64 5.86 7.70 2.63
CA ILE A 64 4.85 7.61 1.56
C ILE A 64 5.37 6.83 0.35
N LYS A 65 6.63 7.05 -0.06
CA LYS A 65 7.26 6.25 -1.14
C LYS A 65 7.34 4.77 -0.78
N ASN A 66 7.69 4.42 0.45
CA ASN A 66 7.73 3.03 0.91
C ASN A 66 6.31 2.42 0.96
N ILE A 67 5.29 3.20 1.35
CA ILE A 67 3.89 2.76 1.27
C ILE A 67 3.52 2.42 -0.18
N CYS A 68 3.82 3.29 -1.15
CA CYS A 68 3.58 2.98 -2.56
C CYS A 68 4.31 1.71 -3.02
N VAL A 69 5.55 1.47 -2.55
CA VAL A 69 6.29 0.24 -2.85
C VAL A 69 5.58 -0.98 -2.26
N SER A 70 5.10 -0.90 -1.02
CA SER A 70 4.32 -1.98 -0.39
C SER A 70 3.04 -2.30 -1.17
N CYS A 71 2.30 -1.27 -1.59
CA CYS A 71 1.12 -1.44 -2.44
C CYS A 71 1.47 -2.11 -3.78
N ILE A 72 2.57 -1.73 -4.42
CA ILE A 72 3.04 -2.39 -5.66
C ILE A 72 3.35 -3.88 -5.41
N ILE A 73 4.03 -4.20 -4.30
CA ILE A 73 4.37 -5.57 -3.91
C ILE A 73 3.11 -6.44 -3.78
N GLN A 74 2.01 -5.90 -3.23
CA GLN A 74 0.74 -6.61 -3.08
C GLN A 74 -0.08 -6.69 -4.38
N LEU A 75 -0.11 -5.59 -5.15
CA LEU A 75 -0.90 -5.51 -6.39
C LEU A 75 -0.39 -6.42 -7.51
N VAL A 76 0.91 -6.71 -7.55
CA VAL A 76 1.49 -7.63 -8.55
C VAL A 76 0.92 -9.06 -8.40
N PRO A 77 0.96 -9.70 -7.21
CA PRO A 77 0.23 -10.93 -6.93
C PRO A 77 -1.26 -10.92 -7.29
N TYR A 78 -2.00 -9.84 -6.98
CA TYR A 78 -3.42 -9.74 -7.33
C TYR A 78 -3.65 -9.67 -8.84
N PHE A 79 -2.78 -8.95 -9.56
CA PHE A 79 -2.79 -8.92 -11.01
C PHE A 79 -2.54 -10.31 -11.61
N ILE A 80 -1.59 -11.05 -11.04
CA ILE A 80 -1.36 -12.46 -11.39
C ILE A 80 -2.59 -13.33 -11.07
N GLY A 81 -3.20 -13.16 -9.89
CA GLY A 81 -4.41 -13.86 -9.47
C GLY A 81 -5.60 -13.61 -10.42
N GLY A 82 -5.69 -12.42 -11.02
CA GLY A 82 -6.66 -12.11 -12.07
C GLY A 82 -6.49 -12.98 -13.33
N PHE A 83 -5.24 -13.25 -13.75
CA PHE A 83 -4.98 -14.21 -14.85
C PHE A 83 -5.30 -15.65 -14.44
N MET A 84 -4.95 -16.04 -13.22
CA MET A 84 -5.27 -17.37 -12.69
C MET A 84 -6.78 -17.60 -12.64
N THR A 85 -7.55 -16.58 -12.22
CA THR A 85 -9.02 -16.58 -12.28
C THR A 85 -9.53 -16.77 -13.71
N LEU A 86 -9.04 -15.96 -14.65
CA LEU A 86 -9.51 -15.96 -16.04
C LEU A 86 -9.23 -17.29 -16.75
N THR A 87 -8.10 -17.92 -16.45
CA THR A 87 -7.67 -19.18 -17.07
C THR A 87 -8.16 -20.42 -16.35
N ASP A 88 -8.83 -20.26 -15.20
CA ASP A 88 -9.23 -21.34 -14.29
C ASP A 88 -8.04 -22.27 -13.95
N ASN A 89 -6.85 -21.70 -13.82
CA ASN A 89 -5.62 -22.45 -13.60
C ASN A 89 -4.76 -21.78 -12.52
N THR A 90 -4.20 -22.60 -11.64
CA THR A 90 -3.24 -22.16 -10.64
C THR A 90 -1.82 -22.48 -11.11
N PHE A 91 -0.86 -21.64 -10.75
CA PHE A 91 0.53 -21.96 -11.00
C PHE A 91 1.01 -23.17 -10.20
N ASN A 92 2.25 -23.59 -10.45
CA ASN A 92 2.90 -24.61 -9.63
C ASN A 92 2.85 -24.20 -8.15
N TYR A 93 2.58 -25.17 -7.27
CA TYR A 93 2.43 -24.99 -5.83
C TYR A 93 3.51 -24.09 -5.19
N TYR A 94 4.79 -24.25 -5.57
CA TYR A 94 5.85 -23.44 -4.98
C TYR A 94 5.78 -21.97 -5.42
N LEU A 95 5.44 -21.72 -6.69
CA LEU A 95 5.30 -20.36 -7.20
C LEU A 95 4.07 -19.68 -6.59
N ASP A 96 2.93 -20.38 -6.57
CA ASP A 96 1.69 -19.91 -5.94
C ASP A 96 1.93 -19.52 -4.48
N ARG A 97 2.64 -20.37 -3.74
CA ARG A 97 3.00 -20.13 -2.36
C ARG A 97 3.93 -18.93 -2.16
N ILE A 98 4.93 -18.73 -3.03
CA ILE A 98 5.81 -17.55 -2.96
C ILE A 98 4.99 -16.27 -3.20
N ILE A 99 4.06 -16.31 -4.15
CA ILE A 99 3.19 -15.18 -4.48
C ILE A 99 2.25 -14.90 -3.29
N GLY A 100 1.62 -15.91 -2.71
CA GLY A 100 0.76 -15.74 -1.54
C GLY A 100 1.54 -15.23 -0.33
N ALA A 101 2.74 -15.75 -0.06
CA ALA A 101 3.61 -15.21 0.98
C ALA A 101 3.96 -13.74 0.75
N THR A 102 4.08 -13.32 -0.52
CA THR A 102 4.33 -11.92 -0.90
C THR A 102 3.13 -11.02 -0.61
N VAL A 103 1.90 -11.50 -0.88
CA VAL A 103 0.65 -10.78 -0.55
C VAL A 103 0.57 -10.50 0.95
N GLU A 104 0.66 -11.58 1.73
CA GLU A 104 0.41 -11.53 3.16
C GLU A 104 1.54 -10.80 3.91
N SER A 105 2.81 -11.07 3.58
CA SER A 105 3.91 -10.26 4.14
C SER A 105 3.80 -8.79 3.71
N GLY A 106 3.39 -8.52 2.48
CA GLY A 106 3.16 -7.17 1.97
C GLY A 106 2.13 -6.39 2.81
N TRP A 107 1.10 -7.06 3.33
CA TRP A 107 0.16 -6.48 4.28
C TRP A 107 0.84 -6.03 5.58
N PHE A 108 1.65 -6.89 6.20
CA PHE A 108 2.42 -6.52 7.40
C PHE A 108 3.39 -5.35 7.16
N LEU A 109 4.01 -5.27 5.97
CA LEU A 109 4.80 -4.11 5.58
C LEU A 109 3.94 -2.86 5.48
N TYR A 110 2.77 -2.96 4.86
CA TYR A 110 1.84 -1.86 4.68
C TYR A 110 1.37 -1.28 6.02
N ILE A 111 0.80 -2.09 6.90
CA ILE A 111 0.28 -1.62 8.20
C ILE A 111 1.39 -1.02 9.08
N SER A 112 2.59 -1.60 9.07
CA SER A 112 3.71 -1.08 9.86
C SER A 112 4.26 0.25 9.32
N LEU A 113 4.16 0.48 8.00
CA LEU A 113 4.48 1.77 7.39
C LEU A 113 3.42 2.84 7.70
N PHE A 114 2.15 2.47 7.86
CA PHE A 114 1.10 3.39 8.34
C PHE A 114 1.34 3.83 9.78
N LEU A 115 1.70 2.90 10.66
CA LEU A 115 2.13 3.23 12.02
C LEU A 115 3.35 4.16 12.02
N THR A 116 4.32 3.90 11.15
CA THR A 116 5.49 4.77 10.99
C THR A 116 5.09 6.17 10.49
N LEU A 117 4.10 6.28 9.60
CA LEU A 117 3.56 7.55 9.14
C LEU A 117 2.85 8.28 10.28
N ALA A 118 2.02 7.60 11.08
CA ALA A 118 1.33 8.17 12.24
C ALA A 118 2.33 8.74 13.25
N VAL A 119 3.38 7.98 13.60
CA VAL A 119 4.45 8.45 14.49
C VAL A 119 5.19 9.65 13.90
N ASP A 120 5.51 9.65 12.60
CA ASP A 120 6.13 10.81 11.92
C ASP A 120 5.24 12.06 12.02
N ARG A 121 3.91 11.94 11.85
CA ARG A 121 2.97 13.05 12.06
C ARG A 121 3.01 13.55 13.50
N LEU A 122 3.01 12.64 14.47
CA LEU A 122 3.09 12.99 15.89
C LEU A 122 4.36 13.80 16.21
N LEU A 123 5.51 13.34 15.75
CA LEU A 123 6.80 14.00 15.96
C LEU A 123 6.84 15.40 15.32
N VAL A 124 6.32 15.53 14.10
CA VAL A 124 6.29 16.81 13.36
C VAL A 124 5.35 17.82 14.02
N PHE A 125 4.16 17.40 14.45
CA PHE A 125 3.17 18.32 14.99
C PHE A 125 3.42 18.70 16.44
N VAL A 126 3.69 17.71 17.30
CA VAL A 126 3.83 17.96 18.74
C VAL A 126 5.20 18.55 19.08
N ARG A 127 6.20 18.44 18.18
CA ARG A 127 7.57 18.96 18.36
C ARG A 127 8.20 18.52 19.69
N ILE A 128 7.86 17.32 20.17
CA ILE A 128 8.42 16.75 21.41
C ILE A 128 9.94 16.59 21.29
N VAL A 129 10.41 16.35 20.06
CA VAL A 129 11.77 15.90 19.77
C VAL A 129 12.43 16.87 18.77
N SER A 130 13.76 17.03 18.88
CA SER A 130 14.53 17.80 17.92
C SER A 130 14.38 17.24 16.48
N PRO A 131 14.43 18.08 15.44
CA PRO A 131 14.29 17.60 14.05
C PRO A 131 15.27 16.48 13.67
N THR A 132 16.49 16.54 14.19
CA THR A 132 17.53 15.52 13.98
C THR A 132 17.15 14.19 14.61
N ASN A 133 16.62 14.20 15.83
CA ASN A 133 16.21 12.98 16.52
C ASN A 133 14.93 12.40 15.90
N ALA A 134 13.97 13.24 15.50
CA ALA A 134 12.78 12.80 14.76
C ALA A 134 13.19 12.08 13.46
N HIS A 135 14.16 12.63 12.72
CA HIS A 135 14.69 11.97 11.52
C HIS A 135 15.30 10.60 11.80
N LYS A 136 16.05 10.45 12.90
CA LYS A 136 16.63 9.17 13.31
C LYS A 136 15.55 8.15 13.65
N VAL A 137 14.55 8.55 14.44
CA VAL A 137 13.42 7.68 14.82
C VAL A 137 12.69 7.18 13.57
N THR A 138 12.34 8.07 12.63
CA THR A 138 11.67 7.68 11.38
C THR A 138 12.51 6.68 10.57
N TRP A 139 13.84 6.87 10.48
CA TRP A 139 14.71 5.92 9.79
C TRP A 139 14.77 4.56 10.48
N THR A 140 14.90 4.55 11.81
CA THR A 140 14.90 3.31 12.59
C THR A 140 13.60 2.54 12.39
N MET A 141 12.45 3.22 12.48
CA MET A 141 11.15 2.59 12.24
C MET A 141 11.03 2.03 10.82
N LEU A 142 11.46 2.77 9.79
CA LEU A 142 11.46 2.27 8.41
C LEU A 142 12.29 0.98 8.28
N ILE A 143 13.48 0.93 8.88
CA ILE A 143 14.31 -0.28 8.87
C ILE A 143 13.59 -1.43 9.58
N CYS A 144 12.96 -1.16 10.73
CA CYS A 144 12.17 -2.15 11.46
C CYS A 144 10.99 -2.69 10.62
N CYS A 145 10.26 -1.85 9.88
CA CYS A 145 9.19 -2.28 8.98
C CYS A 145 9.68 -3.29 7.93
N TRP A 146 10.81 -3.00 7.28
CA TRP A 146 11.37 -3.89 6.27
C TRP A 146 11.92 -5.20 6.84
N ILE A 147 12.49 -5.16 8.05
CA ILE A 147 12.88 -6.39 8.77
C ILE A 147 11.64 -7.20 9.14
N PHE A 148 10.59 -6.56 9.64
CA PHE A 148 9.33 -7.21 10.00
C PHE A 148 8.69 -7.89 8.79
N TRP A 149 8.63 -7.20 7.64
CA TRP A 149 8.22 -7.76 6.35
C TRP A 149 9.01 -9.02 5.98
N LEU A 150 10.34 -8.94 6.04
CA LEU A 150 11.20 -10.07 5.68
C LEU A 150 11.00 -11.27 6.61
N CYS A 151 10.85 -11.02 7.91
CA CYS A 151 10.55 -12.07 8.88
C CYS A 151 9.20 -12.74 8.60
N ALA A 152 8.14 -11.95 8.36
CA ALA A 152 6.82 -12.46 8.01
C ALA A 152 6.87 -13.29 6.71
N PHE A 153 7.55 -12.78 5.68
CA PHE A 153 7.74 -13.49 4.41
C PHE A 153 8.43 -14.84 4.61
N ILE A 154 9.52 -14.89 5.40
CA ILE A 154 10.23 -16.15 5.70
C ILE A 154 9.32 -17.12 6.47
N ILE A 155 8.55 -16.64 7.45
CA ILE A 155 7.63 -17.48 8.24
C ILE A 155 6.58 -18.12 7.32
N LEU A 156 5.97 -17.36 6.41
CA LEU A 156 4.96 -17.86 5.47
C LEU A 156 5.53 -18.90 4.47
N LEU A 157 6.85 -18.86 4.21
CA LEU A 157 7.54 -19.88 3.42
C LEU A 157 7.81 -21.18 4.19
N ILE A 158 7.75 -21.18 5.53
CA ILE A 158 7.92 -22.40 6.36
C ILE A 158 6.72 -23.33 6.15
N PRO A 159 6.91 -24.63 5.86
CA PRO A 159 5.81 -25.59 5.73
C PRO A 159 4.76 -25.42 6.83
N CYS A 160 3.48 -25.54 6.48
CA CYS A 160 2.33 -25.38 7.37
C CYS A 160 1.90 -23.93 7.72
N PHE A 161 2.61 -22.89 7.28
CA PHE A 161 2.21 -21.47 7.42
C PHE A 161 1.83 -20.78 6.11
N GLY A 162 1.81 -21.53 4.99
CA GLY A 162 1.70 -20.96 3.66
C GLY A 162 0.39 -20.23 3.37
N TYR A 163 0.45 -19.35 2.37
CA TYR A 163 -0.69 -18.63 1.81
C TYR A 163 -0.75 -18.97 0.31
N THR A 164 -1.91 -19.39 -0.19
CA THR A 164 -2.08 -19.93 -1.55
C THR A 164 -3.35 -19.41 -2.21
N TYR A 165 -3.38 -19.37 -3.53
CA TYR A 165 -4.54 -18.87 -4.26
C TYR A 165 -5.63 -19.92 -4.41
N ASN A 166 -6.84 -19.62 -3.95
CA ASN A 166 -8.00 -20.50 -4.06
C ASN A 166 -8.89 -20.15 -5.26
N GLY A 167 -8.38 -20.41 -6.47
CA GLY A 167 -9.14 -20.25 -7.71
C GLY A 167 -10.09 -21.42 -8.01
N VAL A 168 -9.70 -22.66 -7.64
CA VAL A 168 -10.38 -23.89 -8.07
C VAL A 168 -11.76 -24.08 -7.42
N THR A 169 -11.93 -23.62 -6.18
CA THR A 169 -13.25 -23.61 -5.53
C THR A 169 -14.04 -22.33 -5.84
N GLY A 170 -13.41 -21.43 -6.59
CA GLY A 170 -13.88 -20.12 -7.01
C GLY A 170 -14.28 -19.17 -5.88
N HIS A 171 -13.51 -19.23 -4.79
CA HIS A 171 -13.46 -18.16 -3.80
C HIS A 171 -12.62 -16.97 -4.31
N PHE A 172 -11.72 -17.20 -5.28
CA PHE A 172 -10.88 -16.19 -5.95
C PHE A 172 -10.12 -15.28 -4.98
N VAL A 173 -9.55 -15.87 -3.93
CA VAL A 173 -8.88 -15.16 -2.85
C VAL A 173 -7.59 -15.90 -2.49
N TRP A 174 -6.64 -15.17 -1.92
CA TRP A 174 -5.47 -15.77 -1.29
C TRP A 174 -5.84 -16.16 0.13
N ILE A 175 -5.58 -17.41 0.53
CA ILE A 175 -5.96 -17.91 1.85
C ILE A 175 -4.85 -18.73 2.46
N HIS A 176 -4.86 -18.79 3.79
CA HIS A 176 -4.01 -19.69 4.58
C HIS A 176 -4.27 -21.14 4.16
N ILE A 177 -3.19 -21.92 4.03
CA ILE A 177 -3.32 -23.36 3.77
C ILE A 177 -4.02 -24.05 4.95
N GLU A 178 -4.76 -25.14 4.66
CA GLU A 178 -5.48 -25.90 5.68
C GLU A 178 -4.50 -26.66 6.61
N CYS A 179 -3.97 -25.97 7.62
CA CYS A 179 -3.07 -26.53 8.62
C CYS A 179 -3.26 -25.85 9.97
N GLU A 180 -3.09 -26.61 11.07
CA GLU A 180 -3.24 -26.11 12.44
C GLU A 180 -2.34 -24.89 12.72
N LEU A 181 -1.09 -24.90 12.24
CA LEU A 181 -0.17 -23.77 12.39
C LEU A 181 -0.59 -22.53 11.59
N ALA A 182 -1.20 -22.71 10.41
CA ALA A 182 -1.71 -21.61 9.60
C ALA A 182 -2.94 -20.97 10.27
N TYR A 183 -3.81 -21.76 10.90
CA TYR A 183 -4.91 -21.22 11.72
C TYR A 183 -4.39 -20.43 12.92
N GLY A 184 -3.34 -20.92 13.60
CA GLY A 184 -2.68 -20.15 14.66
C GLY A 184 -2.07 -18.83 14.15
N MET A 185 -1.56 -18.81 12.92
CA MET A 185 -1.08 -17.58 12.27
C MET A 185 -2.24 -16.61 11.98
N MET A 186 -3.35 -17.10 11.44
CA MET A 186 -4.57 -16.30 11.19
C MET A 186 -5.12 -15.66 12.47
N ASP A 187 -5.16 -16.42 13.57
CA ASP A 187 -5.56 -15.88 14.87
C ASP A 187 -4.58 -14.78 15.34
N THR A 188 -3.27 -15.03 15.18
CA THR A 188 -2.22 -14.08 15.56
C THR A 188 -2.30 -12.80 14.72
N GLU A 189 -2.54 -12.92 13.42
CA GLU A 189 -2.74 -11.83 12.47
C GLU A 189 -3.88 -10.92 12.92
N MET A 190 -5.04 -11.49 13.25
CA MET A 190 -6.19 -10.72 13.75
C MET A 190 -5.84 -9.87 14.98
N TYR A 191 -5.12 -10.43 15.95
CA TYR A 191 -4.69 -9.68 17.14
C TYR A 191 -3.65 -8.62 16.81
N LEU A 192 -2.70 -8.95 15.93
CA LEU A 192 -1.64 -8.04 15.52
C LEU A 192 -2.25 -6.83 14.81
N ASP A 193 -3.10 -7.05 13.81
CA ASP A 193 -3.81 -6.00 13.10
C ASP A 193 -4.56 -5.11 14.08
N PHE A 194 -5.37 -5.71 14.97
CA PHE A 194 -6.11 -4.94 15.97
C PHE A 194 -5.20 -4.03 16.82
N VAL A 195 -4.03 -4.53 17.26
CA VAL A 195 -3.06 -3.76 18.04
C VAL A 195 -2.48 -2.60 17.22
N PHE A 196 -2.06 -2.83 15.98
CA PHE A 196 -1.53 -1.77 15.11
C PHE A 196 -2.58 -0.67 14.87
N PHE A 197 -3.81 -1.05 14.53
CA PHE A 197 -4.91 -0.12 14.30
C PHE A 197 -5.28 0.68 15.56
N PHE A 198 -5.29 0.03 16.72
CA PHE A 198 -5.58 0.72 17.97
C PHE A 198 -4.50 1.76 18.32
N ILE A 199 -3.23 1.42 18.13
CA ILE A 199 -2.12 2.36 18.32
C ILE A 199 -2.23 3.54 17.35
N ASP A 200 -2.52 3.27 16.07
CA ASP A 200 -2.70 4.31 15.05
C ASP A 200 -3.84 5.26 15.37
N LEU A 201 -4.99 4.72 15.81
CA LEU A 201 -6.12 5.51 16.25
C LEU A 201 -5.74 6.45 17.40
N ILE A 202 -5.05 5.95 18.42
CA ILE A 202 -4.59 6.77 19.56
C ILE A 202 -3.68 7.89 19.07
N ILE A 203 -2.70 7.58 18.21
CA ILE A 203 -1.75 8.58 17.69
C ILE A 203 -2.49 9.64 16.86
N TYR A 204 -3.41 9.25 15.97
CA TYR A 204 -4.16 10.20 15.17
C TYR A 204 -5.09 11.08 16.01
N VAL A 205 -5.72 10.54 17.07
CA VAL A 205 -6.51 11.33 18.02
C VAL A 205 -5.61 12.37 18.71
N ILE A 206 -4.41 11.99 19.17
CA ILE A 206 -3.46 12.93 19.79
C ILE A 206 -3.05 14.03 18.80
N VAL A 207 -2.69 13.66 17.56
CA VAL A 207 -2.32 14.61 16.50
C VAL A 207 -3.48 15.56 16.20
N PHE A 208 -4.70 15.05 16.10
CA PHE A 208 -5.90 15.83 15.80
C PHE A 208 -6.22 16.84 16.92
N VAL A 209 -6.20 16.41 18.19
CA VAL A 209 -6.39 17.30 19.34
C VAL A 209 -5.32 18.40 19.36
N TYR A 210 -4.06 18.05 19.09
CA TYR A 210 -2.98 19.02 19.04
C TYR A 210 -3.15 20.04 17.91
N LEU A 211 -3.60 19.59 16.73
CA LEU A 211 -3.89 20.46 15.60
C LEU A 211 -5.02 21.44 15.87
N ILE A 212 -6.10 21.00 16.54
CA ILE A 212 -7.19 21.89 16.96
C ILE A 212 -6.65 22.96 17.90
N LYS A 213 -5.92 22.56 18.95
CA LYS A 213 -5.32 23.50 19.91
C LYS A 213 -4.41 24.51 19.22
N ARG A 214 -3.58 24.06 18.29
CA ARG A 214 -2.63 24.92 17.57
C ARG A 214 -3.30 25.89 16.60
N LYS A 215 -4.39 25.48 15.94
CA LYS A 215 -5.16 26.34 15.03
C LYS A 215 -5.75 27.56 15.75
N PHE A 216 -6.13 27.41 17.02
CA PHE A 216 -6.59 28.54 17.84
C PHE A 216 -5.48 29.53 18.20
N VAL A 217 -4.22 29.08 18.22
CA VAL A 217 -3.08 29.91 18.65
C VAL A 217 -2.39 30.62 17.48
N LEU A 218 -2.34 30.00 16.29
CA LEU A 218 -1.62 30.53 15.13
C LEU A 218 -2.59 31.07 14.08
N THR A 219 -2.89 32.37 14.15
CA THR A 219 -3.62 33.13 13.11
C THR A 219 -2.83 33.33 11.82
N GLN A 220 -1.58 32.86 11.74
CA GLN A 220 -0.72 33.05 10.56
C GLN A 220 -0.72 31.84 9.62
N THR A 221 -1.18 32.12 8.40
CA THR A 221 -1.25 31.24 7.22
C THR A 221 0.14 30.93 6.65
N SER A 222 0.81 29.89 7.15
CA SER A 222 1.99 29.35 6.45
C SER A 222 1.58 28.27 5.44
N SER A 223 2.11 28.34 4.22
CA SER A 223 1.83 27.38 3.13
C SER A 223 2.22 25.93 3.50
N SER A 224 3.21 25.76 4.38
CA SER A 224 3.63 24.46 4.90
C SER A 224 2.52 23.76 5.71
N TYR A 225 1.73 24.49 6.50
CA TYR A 225 0.66 23.91 7.32
C TYR A 225 -0.41 23.19 6.47
N PHE A 226 -0.76 23.74 5.31
CA PHE A 226 -1.74 23.13 4.42
C PHE A 226 -1.24 21.81 3.81
N VAL A 227 0.06 21.67 3.55
CA VAL A 227 0.63 20.42 3.04
C VAL A 227 0.51 19.33 4.11
N GLU A 228 0.80 19.67 5.36
CA GLU A 228 0.73 18.72 6.47
C GLU A 228 -0.72 18.28 6.76
N ILE A 229 -1.69 19.20 6.74
CA ILE A 229 -3.12 18.87 6.86
C ILE A 229 -3.57 17.93 5.75
N ARG A 230 -3.15 18.19 4.51
CA ARG A 230 -3.52 17.35 3.37
C ARG A 230 -3.06 15.92 3.57
N ILE A 231 -1.82 15.72 4.03
CA ILE A 231 -1.29 14.38 4.34
C ILE A 231 -2.09 13.72 5.47
N LEU A 232 -2.47 14.48 6.51
CA LEU A 232 -3.32 13.96 7.57
C LEU A 232 -4.71 13.52 7.07
N ILE A 233 -5.33 14.30 6.19
CA ILE A 233 -6.63 13.94 5.60
C ILE A 233 -6.52 12.65 4.78
N VAL A 234 -5.46 12.51 3.97
CA VAL A 234 -5.19 11.25 3.23
C VAL A 234 -5.12 10.08 4.21
N ALA A 235 -4.32 10.22 5.27
CA ALA A 235 -4.13 9.17 6.26
C ALA A 235 -5.43 8.81 7.02
N LEU A 236 -6.26 9.80 7.38
CA LEU A 236 -7.55 9.55 8.03
C LEU A 236 -8.52 8.81 7.10
N ILE A 237 -8.58 9.19 5.82
CA ILE A 237 -9.45 8.50 4.84
C ILE A 237 -8.99 7.04 4.68
N SER A 238 -7.68 6.80 4.55
CA SER A 238 -7.12 5.45 4.50
C SER A 238 -7.44 4.66 5.76
N PHE A 239 -7.20 5.23 6.95
CA PHE A 239 -7.51 4.58 8.22
C PHE A 239 -8.98 4.14 8.34
N PHE A 240 -9.93 4.99 7.91
CA PHE A 240 -11.34 4.62 7.91
C PHE A 240 -11.65 3.49 6.93
N TYR A 241 -11.06 3.53 5.73
CA TYR A 241 -11.25 2.46 4.75
C TYR A 241 -10.68 1.14 5.25
N GLU A 242 -9.46 1.15 5.79
CA GLU A 242 -8.79 -0.01 6.37
C GLU A 242 -9.57 -0.58 7.56
N SER A 243 -10.14 0.27 8.42
CA SER A 243 -11.01 -0.16 9.51
C SER A 243 -12.24 -0.92 8.98
N ILE A 244 -12.86 -0.41 7.91
CA ILE A 244 -13.99 -1.10 7.25
C ILE A 244 -13.54 -2.43 6.67
N PHE A 245 -12.38 -2.46 6.02
CA PHE A 245 -11.79 -3.67 5.45
C PHE A 245 -11.56 -4.74 6.51
N ILE A 246 -10.95 -4.39 7.64
CA ILE A 246 -10.68 -5.32 8.75
C ILE A 246 -11.97 -5.83 9.40
N ILE A 247 -12.94 -4.94 9.63
CA ILE A 247 -14.27 -5.33 10.11
C ILE A 247 -14.88 -6.35 9.14
N TRP A 248 -14.76 -6.09 7.85
CA TRP A 248 -15.25 -6.97 6.80
C TRP A 248 -14.57 -8.34 6.77
N CYS A 249 -13.25 -8.39 6.95
CA CYS A 249 -12.48 -9.64 6.89
C CYS A 249 -12.71 -10.55 8.10
N PHE A 250 -12.81 -9.99 9.32
CA PHE A 250 -12.82 -10.84 10.53
C PHE A 250 -14.20 -10.96 11.21
N TRP A 251 -15.07 -9.95 11.14
CA TRP A 251 -16.35 -9.96 11.89
C TRP A 251 -17.57 -10.17 11.00
N ILE A 252 -17.52 -9.72 9.75
CA ILE A 252 -18.65 -9.84 8.83
C ILE A 252 -18.84 -11.27 8.25
N PRO A 253 -17.83 -12.17 8.08
CA PRO A 253 -18.02 -13.47 7.40
C PRO A 253 -19.18 -14.32 7.94
N GLY A 254 -19.48 -14.23 9.24
CA GLY A 254 -20.60 -14.95 9.87
C GLY A 254 -22.01 -14.46 9.45
N PHE A 255 -22.12 -13.34 8.73
CA PHE A 255 -23.41 -12.73 8.39
C PHE A 255 -23.90 -12.99 6.96
N LEU A 256 -23.04 -13.35 5.99
CA LEU A 256 -23.52 -13.70 4.64
C LEU A 256 -23.79 -15.20 4.50
N PRO A 257 -24.83 -15.60 3.74
CA PRO A 257 -25.14 -17.00 3.50
C PRO A 257 -24.08 -17.76 2.69
N ASN A 258 -23.28 -17.04 1.90
CA ASN A 258 -22.34 -17.63 0.94
C ASN A 258 -20.92 -17.12 1.22
N PRO A 259 -19.99 -17.96 1.72
CA PRO A 259 -18.62 -17.55 2.02
C PRO A 259 -17.83 -17.12 0.78
N ARG A 260 -18.22 -17.57 -0.42
CA ARG A 260 -17.55 -17.16 -1.67
C ARG A 260 -17.72 -15.69 -1.98
N ASP A 261 -18.92 -15.16 -1.75
CA ASP A 261 -19.21 -13.76 -2.04
C ASP A 261 -18.39 -12.86 -1.10
N MET A 262 -18.15 -13.31 0.13
CA MET A 262 -17.26 -12.63 1.07
C MET A 262 -15.84 -12.55 0.57
N ASP A 263 -15.28 -13.66 0.13
CA ASP A 263 -13.89 -13.75 -0.30
C ASP A 263 -13.61 -12.91 -1.56
N ILE A 264 -14.59 -12.89 -2.47
CA ILE A 264 -14.56 -12.03 -3.65
C ILE A 264 -14.58 -10.55 -3.24
N ILE A 265 -15.48 -10.17 -2.32
CA ILE A 265 -15.58 -8.78 -1.84
C ILE A 265 -14.32 -8.39 -1.08
N ALA A 266 -13.81 -9.25 -0.20
CA ALA A 266 -12.58 -9.03 0.56
C ALA A 266 -11.38 -8.81 -0.38
N SER A 267 -11.23 -9.64 -1.41
CA SER A 267 -10.20 -9.46 -2.43
C SER A 267 -10.34 -8.13 -3.18
N CYS A 268 -11.57 -7.75 -3.55
CA CYS A 268 -11.86 -6.44 -4.16
C CYS A 268 -11.50 -5.28 -3.24
N LEU A 269 -11.87 -5.37 -1.95
CA LEU A 269 -11.58 -4.35 -0.96
C LEU A 269 -10.08 -4.20 -0.72
N TRP A 270 -9.33 -5.31 -0.67
CA TRP A 270 -7.88 -5.32 -0.49
C TRP A 270 -7.15 -4.69 -1.70
N MET A 271 -7.53 -5.06 -2.93
CA MET A 271 -7.01 -4.41 -4.14
C MET A 271 -7.36 -2.92 -4.19
N GLY A 272 -8.56 -2.57 -3.72
CA GLY A 272 -9.02 -1.20 -3.55
C GLY A 272 -8.16 -0.42 -2.57
N ASP A 273 -7.87 -1.00 -1.41
CA ASP A 273 -7.04 -0.40 -0.35
C ASP A 273 -5.66 0.01 -0.88
N SER A 274 -5.00 -0.96 -1.53
CA SER A 274 -3.68 -0.76 -2.14
C SER A 274 -3.68 0.32 -3.25
N GLY A 275 -4.82 0.60 -3.89
CA GLY A 275 -4.97 1.68 -4.87
C GLY A 275 -5.39 3.02 -4.27
N LEU A 276 -6.15 2.99 -3.17
CA LEU A 276 -6.81 4.14 -2.57
C LEU A 276 -5.78 5.18 -2.12
N PHE A 277 -4.75 4.76 -1.40
CA PHE A 277 -3.74 5.67 -0.85
C PHE A 277 -3.06 6.53 -1.93
N ALA A 278 -2.59 5.91 -3.02
CA ALA A 278 -1.95 6.62 -4.11
C ALA A 278 -2.94 7.50 -4.89
N THR A 279 -4.18 7.02 -5.08
CA THR A 279 -5.25 7.78 -5.72
C THR A 279 -5.58 9.04 -4.92
N VAL A 280 -5.83 8.93 -3.62
CA VAL A 280 -6.14 10.06 -2.73
C VAL A 280 -4.95 11.01 -2.63
N THR A 281 -3.73 10.50 -2.55
CA THR A 281 -2.50 11.31 -2.57
C THR A 281 -2.39 12.15 -3.85
N LEU A 282 -2.64 11.55 -5.02
CA LEU A 282 -2.64 12.23 -6.30
C LEU A 282 -3.78 13.26 -6.39
N LEU A 283 -4.99 12.91 -5.92
CA LEU A 283 -6.16 13.80 -5.92
C LEU A 283 -5.99 15.02 -5.01
N ILE A 284 -5.31 14.89 -3.87
CA ILE A 284 -5.16 15.99 -2.92
C ILE A 284 -3.94 16.87 -3.28
N ASN A 285 -2.92 16.31 -3.92
CA ASN A 285 -1.68 17.03 -4.22
C ASN A 285 -1.70 17.66 -5.61
N ALA A 286 -2.16 18.92 -5.70
CA ALA A 286 -2.15 19.70 -6.94
C ALA A 286 -0.78 19.69 -7.64
N SER A 287 0.33 19.77 -6.89
CA SER A 287 1.68 19.76 -7.44
C SER A 287 2.05 18.44 -8.10
N LEU A 288 1.49 17.30 -7.67
CA LEU A 288 1.66 16.01 -8.34
C LEU A 288 0.81 15.97 -9.62
N ARG A 289 -0.42 16.46 -9.59
CA ARG A 289 -1.30 16.51 -10.77
C ARG A 289 -0.75 17.40 -11.88
N ASP A 290 -0.19 18.56 -11.52
CA ASP A 290 0.37 19.48 -12.52
C ASP A 290 1.59 18.85 -13.21
N LYS A 291 2.40 18.09 -12.47
CA LYS A 291 3.50 17.31 -13.04
C LYS A 291 3.00 16.17 -13.92
N LEU A 292 1.98 15.44 -13.47
CA LEU A 292 1.36 14.39 -14.25
C LEU A 292 0.83 14.93 -15.59
N LYS A 293 0.13 16.07 -15.55
CA LYS A 293 -0.30 16.80 -16.75
C LYS A 293 0.90 17.20 -17.60
N GLY A 294 1.97 17.72 -17.02
CA GLY A 294 3.20 18.05 -17.76
C GLY A 294 3.88 16.85 -18.42
N CYS A 295 3.76 15.65 -17.85
CA CYS A 295 4.26 14.41 -18.45
C CYS A 295 3.43 13.96 -19.66
N PHE A 296 2.09 14.04 -19.58
CA PHE A 296 1.18 13.64 -20.66
C PHE A 296 1.03 14.69 -21.76
N PHE A 297 0.95 15.96 -21.36
CA PHE A 297 0.78 17.11 -22.24
C PHE A 297 2.09 17.88 -22.36
N LYS A 298 3.21 17.22 -22.64
CA LYS A 298 4.47 17.93 -22.95
C LYS A 298 4.22 18.85 -24.15
N THR A 299 3.81 20.07 -23.87
CA THR A 299 3.77 21.15 -24.84
C THR A 299 5.21 21.31 -25.27
N LYS A 300 5.49 20.97 -26.53
CA LYS A 300 6.80 21.13 -27.13
C LYS A 300 7.07 22.64 -27.13
N VAL A 301 7.68 23.15 -26.06
CA VAL A 301 8.13 24.53 -26.00
C VAL A 301 9.32 24.58 -26.95
N THR A 302 9.04 24.95 -28.19
CA THR A 302 10.06 25.30 -29.15
C THR A 302 10.72 26.56 -28.61
N THR A 303 11.82 26.40 -27.89
CA THR A 303 12.68 27.52 -27.52
C THR A 303 13.20 28.10 -28.83
N VAL A 304 12.55 29.16 -29.32
CA VAL A 304 13.09 29.97 -30.41
C VAL A 304 14.29 30.67 -29.78
N GLU A 305 15.48 30.16 -30.09
CA GLU A 305 16.73 30.81 -29.75
C GLU A 305 16.75 32.15 -30.50
N VAL A 306 16.32 33.21 -29.83
CA VAL A 306 16.50 34.56 -30.36
C VAL A 306 17.98 34.85 -30.19
N THR A 307 18.75 34.56 -31.25
CA THR A 307 20.12 35.02 -31.40
C THR A 307 20.11 36.55 -31.39
N GLN A 308 20.17 37.14 -30.19
CA GLN A 308 20.46 38.56 -30.06
C GLN A 308 21.92 38.73 -30.43
N SER A 309 22.15 39.24 -31.64
CA SER A 309 23.43 39.76 -32.11
C SER A 309 23.81 40.96 -31.24
N THR A 310 24.51 40.71 -30.13
CA THR A 310 25.05 41.75 -29.26
C THR A 310 26.15 42.51 -30.01
N SER A 311 25.79 43.66 -30.58
CA SER A 311 26.75 44.64 -31.08
C SER A 311 27.59 45.15 -29.91
N ARG A 312 28.88 44.79 -29.91
CA ARG A 312 29.88 45.14 -28.92
C ARG A 312 30.22 46.63 -29.02
N ILE A 313 29.64 47.47 -28.15
CA ILE A 313 30.07 48.86 -27.99
C ILE A 313 31.20 48.88 -26.95
N THR A 314 32.43 48.99 -27.43
CA THR A 314 33.64 49.25 -26.64
C THR A 314 33.60 50.65 -26.05
N GLY A 315 33.29 50.76 -24.76
CA GLY A 315 33.42 51.98 -23.97
C GLY A 315 34.78 52.06 -23.27
N HIS A 316 35.63 52.96 -23.74
CA HIS A 316 36.88 53.38 -23.12
C HIS A 316 36.63 53.95 -21.72
N THR A 317 37.27 53.40 -20.68
CA THR A 317 37.29 53.98 -19.33
C THR A 317 38.58 54.80 -19.17
N ILE A 318 38.43 56.11 -18.97
CA ILE A 318 39.50 57.06 -18.65
C ILE A 318 39.69 57.06 -17.13
N GLN A 319 40.88 56.66 -16.66
CA GLN A 319 41.31 56.88 -15.28
C GLN A 319 41.67 58.36 -15.09
N ARG A 320 41.05 59.01 -14.10
CA ARG A 320 41.56 60.27 -13.53
C ARG A 320 42.26 59.97 -12.22
N THR A 321 43.52 60.42 -12.18
CA THR A 321 44.44 60.54 -11.05
C THR A 321 43.95 61.47 -9.96
#